data_AF-A0A447ULI5-F1
#
_entry.id   AF-A0A447ULI5-F1
#
_cell.length_a   1.000
_cell.length_b   1.000
_cell.length_c   1.000
_cell.angle_alpha   90.00
_cell.angle_beta   90.00
_cell.angle_gamma   90.00
#
_symmetry.space_group_name_H-M   'P 1'
#
loop_
_entity.id
_entity.type
_entity.pdbx_description
1 polymer ?
#
loop_
_entity_poly.entity_id
_entity_poly.type
_entity_poly.pdbx_seq_one_letter_code
_entity_poly.pdbx_strand_id
1 'polypeptide(L)'
;MLKNSELLMLGQYKQENARLRELLGSPLRQDEQKMVTQVISTVNDPYSDQVVIDKGSVNGVYEGQPVISDKGVVGQVVAVAKLTSRVLLICDATHALPIQVLRNDIRVIAAGNGCTDDLQLEHLPANTDIRVGDVLVTSGLGGRFPEGYPVGVVSSVKLDTQRAYTVIQARPTAGLQRLRYLLLLWGADRNGANPMTPEDVHRVANERLMQMMPQVLPSPDAMGPPAPMPDPATGISPAPAAPQQPAATRATGGQ
;
A
#
# COMPACT_ATOMS: atom_id res chain seq x y z
N MET A 1 -1.63 -13.51 -31.62
CA MET A 1 -2.62 -12.41 -31.75
C MET A 1 -3.34 -12.11 -30.43
N LEU A 2 -4.04 -13.07 -29.79
CA LEU A 2 -4.78 -12.79 -28.53
C LEU A 2 -3.92 -12.20 -27.39
N LYS A 3 -2.72 -12.73 -27.16
CA LYS A 3 -1.86 -12.27 -26.05
C LYS A 3 -1.41 -10.80 -26.20
N ASN A 4 -1.19 -10.35 -27.43
CA ASN A 4 -0.91 -8.93 -27.68
C ASN A 4 -2.14 -8.07 -27.43
N SER A 5 -3.33 -8.55 -27.80
CA SER A 5 -4.59 -7.86 -27.50
C SER A 5 -4.81 -7.73 -25.99
N GLU A 6 -4.59 -8.79 -25.20
CA GLU A 6 -4.72 -8.74 -23.74
C GLU A 6 -3.73 -7.76 -23.10
N LEU A 7 -2.49 -7.72 -23.58
CA LEU A 7 -1.48 -6.78 -23.09
C LEU A 7 -1.85 -5.33 -23.39
N LEU A 8 -2.37 -5.06 -24.60
CA LEU A 8 -2.85 -3.73 -24.98
C LEU A 8 -4.05 -3.31 -24.12
N MET A 9 -5.03 -4.20 -23.93
CA MET A 9 -6.19 -3.95 -23.08
C MET A 9 -5.79 -3.69 -21.62
N LEU A 10 -4.85 -4.48 -21.08
CA LEU A 10 -4.32 -4.25 -19.74
C LEU A 10 -3.63 -2.88 -19.64
N GLY A 11 -2.89 -2.48 -20.67
CA GLY A 11 -2.29 -1.16 -20.78
C GLY A 11 -3.33 -0.05 -20.73
N GLN A 12 -4.41 -0.18 -21.52
CA GLN A 12 -5.52 0.77 -21.55
C GLN A 12 -6.23 0.87 -20.19
N TYR A 13 -6.56 -0.25 -19.56
CA TYR A 13 -7.18 -0.26 -18.24
C TYR A 13 -6.30 0.37 -17.16
N LYS A 14 -4.98 0.17 -17.23
CA LYS A 14 -4.04 0.84 -16.32
C LYS A 14 -4.04 2.36 -16.50
N GLN A 15 -4.02 2.84 -17.75
CA GLN A 15 -4.07 4.27 -18.05
C GLN A 15 -5.38 4.91 -17.59
N GLU A 16 -6.50 4.23 -17.84
CA GLU A 16 -7.82 4.70 -17.41
C GLU A 16 -7.92 4.74 -15.89
N ASN A 17 -7.47 3.67 -15.20
CA ASN A 17 -7.46 3.63 -13.73
C ASN A 17 -6.57 4.74 -13.14
N ALA A 18 -5.41 5.00 -13.73
CA ALA A 18 -4.53 6.09 -13.32
C ALA A 18 -5.22 7.45 -13.46
N ARG A 19 -5.87 7.70 -14.60
CA ARG A 19 -6.61 8.94 -14.83
C ARG A 19 -7.78 9.12 -13.86
N LEU A 20 -8.54 8.05 -13.59
CA LEU A 20 -9.62 8.07 -12.62
C LEU A 20 -9.11 8.39 -11.21
N ARG A 21 -7.98 7.81 -10.80
CA ARG A 21 -7.37 8.08 -9.50
C ARG A 21 -6.88 9.52 -9.38
N GLU A 22 -6.26 10.06 -10.42
CA GLU A 22 -5.84 11.46 -10.47
C GLU A 22 -7.03 12.41 -10.31
N LEU A 23 -8.13 12.18 -11.04
CA LEU A 23 -9.36 12.96 -10.92
C LEU A 23 -9.99 12.89 -9.52
N LEU A 24 -9.81 11.75 -8.83
CA LEU A 24 -10.31 11.54 -7.47
C LEU A 24 -9.34 12.01 -6.38
N GLY A 25 -8.18 12.59 -6.75
CA GLY A 25 -7.14 12.97 -5.78
C GLY A 25 -6.55 11.77 -5.02
N SER A 26 -6.68 10.56 -5.56
CA SER A 26 -6.15 9.34 -4.98
C SER A 26 -4.68 9.18 -5.38
N PRO A 27 -3.77 8.86 -4.44
CA PRO A 27 -2.38 8.61 -4.79
C PRO A 27 -2.29 7.48 -5.83
N LEU A 28 -1.64 7.76 -6.96
CA LEU A 28 -1.26 6.72 -7.90
C LEU A 28 -0.36 5.72 -7.17
N ARG A 29 -0.70 4.42 -7.22
CA ARG A 29 0.22 3.36 -6.80
C ARG A 29 1.49 3.52 -7.63
N GLN A 30 2.59 3.94 -7.00
CA GLN A 30 3.87 4.13 -7.67
C GLN A 30 4.50 2.77 -7.99
N ASP A 31 5.37 2.75 -9.00
CA ASP A 31 6.22 1.60 -9.28
C ASP A 31 7.05 1.27 -8.03
N GLU A 32 6.73 0.15 -7.39
CA GLU A 32 7.43 -0.33 -6.21
C GLU A 32 8.87 -0.68 -6.61
N GLN A 33 9.86 -0.14 -5.89
CA GLN A 33 11.23 -0.55 -6.05
C GLN A 33 11.38 -2.01 -5.61
N LYS A 34 12.07 -2.82 -6.42
CA LYS A 34 12.30 -4.24 -6.19
C LYS A 34 13.79 -4.56 -6.28
N MET A 35 14.28 -5.46 -5.44
CA MET A 35 15.65 -5.97 -5.50
C MET A 35 15.65 -7.49 -5.49
N VAL A 36 16.40 -8.09 -6.41
CA VAL A 36 16.61 -9.54 -6.45
C VAL A 36 17.56 -9.95 -5.33
N THR A 37 17.24 -11.04 -4.65
CA THR A 37 18.08 -11.69 -3.66
C THR A 37 18.06 -13.21 -3.86
N GLN A 38 19.11 -13.88 -3.40
CA GLN A 38 19.24 -15.33 -3.43
C GLN A 38 19.16 -15.91 -2.02
N VAL A 39 18.46 -17.04 -1.90
CA VAL A 39 18.48 -17.87 -0.68
C VAL A 39 19.81 -18.61 -0.61
N ILE A 40 20.55 -18.40 0.48
CA ILE A 40 21.88 -18.99 0.72
C ILE A 40 21.83 -20.14 1.73
N SER A 41 20.81 -20.17 2.59
CA SER A 41 20.65 -21.22 3.60
C SER A 41 19.21 -21.28 4.09
N THR A 42 18.74 -22.47 4.46
CA THR A 42 17.52 -22.67 5.24
C THR A 42 17.90 -22.82 6.71
N VAL A 43 17.15 -22.16 7.59
CA VAL A 43 17.36 -22.31 9.03
C VAL A 43 16.59 -23.54 9.47
N ASN A 44 17.30 -24.52 10.03
CA ASN A 44 16.68 -25.71 10.59
C ASN A 44 16.34 -25.46 12.06
N ASP A 45 15.27 -24.71 12.32
CA ASP A 45 14.69 -24.52 13.65
C ASP A 45 13.37 -25.31 13.72
N PRO A 46 13.19 -26.25 14.67
CA PRO A 46 11.94 -27.00 14.82
C PRO A 46 10.71 -26.12 15.08
N TYR A 47 10.92 -24.90 15.56
CA TYR A 47 9.86 -23.96 15.94
C TYR A 47 9.74 -22.77 14.99
N SER A 48 10.62 -22.66 13.99
CA SER A 48 10.53 -21.56 13.04
C SER A 48 11.00 -21.91 11.63
N ASP A 49 10.12 -21.59 10.68
CA ASP A 49 10.35 -21.75 9.26
C ASP A 49 10.97 -20.46 8.68
N GLN A 50 12.31 -20.45 8.60
CA GLN A 50 13.07 -19.29 8.11
C GLN A 50 14.08 -19.64 7.02
N VAL A 51 14.36 -18.65 6.17
CA VAL A 51 15.43 -18.70 5.19
C VAL A 51 16.38 -17.51 5.33
N VAL A 52 17.64 -17.72 4.98
CA VAL A 52 18.67 -16.69 4.96
C VAL A 52 18.93 -16.25 3.53
N ILE A 53 18.97 -14.93 3.33
CA ILE A 53 19.17 -14.30 2.03
C ILE A 53 20.52 -13.55 1.95
N ASP A 54 21.05 -13.39 0.74
CA ASP A 54 22.35 -12.78 0.43
C ASP A 54 22.38 -11.24 0.45
N LYS A 55 21.37 -10.61 1.08
CA LYS A 55 21.25 -9.15 1.19
C LYS A 55 21.09 -8.75 2.63
N GLY A 56 21.77 -7.69 3.04
CA GLY A 56 21.76 -7.16 4.40
C GLY A 56 21.56 -5.65 4.44
N SER A 57 21.91 -5.04 5.57
CA SER A 57 21.75 -3.59 5.77
C SER A 57 22.57 -2.76 4.79
N VAL A 58 23.71 -3.26 4.29
CA VAL A 58 24.49 -2.57 3.25
C VAL A 58 23.75 -2.46 1.90
N ASN A 59 22.71 -3.28 1.71
CA ASN A 59 21.85 -3.26 0.52
C ASN A 59 20.53 -2.50 0.79
N GLY A 60 20.38 -1.86 1.96
CA GLY A 60 19.16 -1.16 2.34
C GLY A 60 18.00 -2.07 2.79
N VAL A 61 18.29 -3.34 3.12
CA VAL A 61 17.29 -4.26 3.68
C VAL A 61 16.90 -3.82 5.09
N TYR A 62 15.63 -3.96 5.45
CA TYR A 62 15.07 -3.55 6.74
C TYR A 62 14.13 -4.60 7.34
N GLU A 63 13.93 -4.56 8.65
CA GLU A 63 12.99 -5.45 9.35
C GLU A 63 11.53 -5.12 9.01
N GLY A 64 10.75 -6.16 8.76
CA GLY A 64 9.39 -6.10 8.25
C GLY A 64 9.31 -5.94 6.73
N GLN A 65 10.43 -6.00 5.99
CA GLN A 65 10.41 -5.89 4.53
C GLN A 65 9.71 -7.10 3.89
N PRO A 66 8.73 -6.88 2.99
CA PRO A 66 8.07 -7.96 2.26
C PRO A 66 9.01 -8.68 1.29
N VAL A 67 8.87 -10.00 1.24
CA VAL A 67 9.62 -10.87 0.34
C VAL A 67 8.65 -11.68 -0.49
N ILE A 68 8.82 -11.63 -1.80
CA ILE A 68 7.96 -12.34 -2.77
C ILE A 68 8.80 -13.19 -3.74
N SER A 69 8.13 -14.10 -4.42
CA SER A 69 8.64 -14.86 -5.56
C SER A 69 7.88 -14.48 -6.84
N ASP A 70 8.23 -15.12 -7.96
CA ASP A 70 7.49 -15.04 -9.22
C ASP A 70 6.04 -15.54 -9.11
N LYS A 71 5.75 -16.39 -8.13
CA LYS A 71 4.44 -17.03 -7.95
C LYS A 71 3.58 -16.43 -6.85
N GLY A 72 4.18 -15.70 -5.90
CA GLY A 72 3.44 -15.14 -4.78
C GLY A 72 4.31 -14.79 -3.58
N VAL A 73 3.64 -14.39 -2.50
CA VAL A 73 4.27 -13.98 -1.24
C VAL A 73 5.04 -15.13 -0.61
N VAL A 74 6.24 -14.84 -0.15
CA VAL A 74 7.13 -15.82 0.50
C VAL A 74 7.19 -15.58 1.99
N GLY A 75 7.29 -14.32 2.41
CA GLY A 75 7.45 -13.99 3.83
C GLY A 75 7.83 -12.53 4.07
N GLN A 76 8.42 -12.30 5.23
CA GLN A 76 8.91 -10.99 5.65
C GLN A 76 10.29 -11.09 6.30
N VAL A 77 11.11 -10.07 6.13
CA VAL A 77 12.40 -9.97 6.82
C VAL A 77 12.15 -9.75 8.32
N VAL A 78 12.77 -10.55 9.18
CA VAL A 78 12.62 -10.46 10.64
C VAL A 78 13.91 -10.10 11.36
N ALA A 79 15.06 -10.26 10.72
CA ALA A 79 16.34 -9.82 11.26
C ALA A 79 17.29 -9.46 10.11
N VAL A 80 18.03 -8.38 10.28
CA VAL A 80 18.97 -7.87 9.28
C VAL A 80 20.38 -7.85 9.86
N ALA A 81 21.29 -8.57 9.22
CA ALA A 81 22.73 -8.47 9.47
C ALA A 81 23.39 -7.57 8.41
N LYS A 82 24.72 -7.39 8.52
CA LYS A 82 25.46 -6.50 7.60
C LYS A 82 25.36 -6.94 6.14
N LEU A 83 25.52 -8.24 5.87
CA LEU A 83 25.57 -8.80 4.50
C LEU A 83 24.43 -9.78 4.20
N THR A 84 23.69 -10.20 5.22
CA THR A 84 22.64 -11.22 5.10
C THR A 84 21.42 -10.80 5.90
N SER A 85 20.27 -11.41 5.62
CA SER A 85 19.04 -11.20 6.39
C SER A 85 18.28 -12.51 6.56
N ARG A 86 17.47 -12.59 7.61
CA ARG A 86 16.57 -13.71 7.88
C ARG A 86 15.16 -13.34 7.46
N VAL A 87 14.52 -14.23 6.71
CA VAL A 87 13.14 -14.10 6.23
C VAL A 87 12.30 -15.16 6.92
N LEU A 88 11.26 -14.73 7.62
CA LEU A 88 10.23 -15.59 8.19
C LEU A 88 9.21 -15.92 7.09
N LEU A 89 8.98 -17.20 6.85
CA LEU A 89 8.08 -17.65 5.79
C LEU A 89 6.62 -17.49 6.20
N ILE A 90 5.73 -17.32 5.23
CA ILE A 90 4.28 -17.20 5.50
C ILE A 90 3.65 -18.48 6.07
N CYS A 91 4.30 -19.62 5.91
CA CYS A 91 3.85 -20.90 6.47
C CYS A 91 4.24 -21.08 7.94
N ASP A 92 5.11 -20.23 8.50
CA ASP A 92 5.50 -20.28 9.91
C ASP A 92 4.28 -20.03 10.82
N ALA A 93 4.15 -20.80 11.90
CA ALA A 93 3.03 -20.70 12.85
C ALA A 93 2.92 -19.35 13.56
N THR A 94 3.99 -18.58 13.62
CA THR A 94 4.02 -17.23 14.21
C THR A 94 3.74 -16.13 13.19
N HIS A 95 3.61 -16.47 11.90
CA HIS A 95 3.37 -15.51 10.84
C HIS A 95 1.87 -15.32 10.59
N ALA A 96 1.42 -14.06 10.68
CA ALA A 96 0.06 -13.63 10.33
C ALA A 96 0.09 -12.60 9.19
N LEU A 97 -0.68 -12.85 8.13
CA LEU A 97 -0.71 -12.04 6.91
C LEU A 97 -2.15 -11.54 6.64
N PRO A 98 -2.37 -10.21 6.61
CA PRO A 98 -3.65 -9.64 6.17
C PRO A 98 -3.88 -9.85 4.68
N ILE A 99 -4.88 -10.64 4.35
CA ILE A 99 -5.26 -11.00 2.98
C ILE A 99 -6.67 -10.53 2.62
N GLN A 100 -6.96 -10.56 1.33
CA GLN A 100 -8.24 -10.24 0.73
C GLN A 100 -8.60 -11.32 -0.28
N VAL A 101 -9.86 -11.74 -0.27
CA VAL A 101 -10.42 -12.66 -1.26
C VAL A 101 -10.68 -11.86 -2.54
N LEU A 102 -10.08 -12.29 -3.65
CA LEU A 102 -10.13 -11.53 -4.90
C LEU A 102 -11.55 -11.43 -5.51
N ARG A 103 -12.42 -12.41 -5.21
CA ARG A 103 -13.77 -12.50 -5.79
C ARG A 103 -14.76 -11.50 -5.19
N ASN A 104 -14.68 -11.25 -3.89
CA ASN A 104 -15.70 -10.50 -3.14
C ASN A 104 -15.13 -9.55 -2.10
N ASP A 105 -13.83 -9.29 -2.15
CA ASP A 105 -13.11 -8.30 -1.34
C ASP A 105 -13.18 -8.51 0.18
N ILE A 106 -13.57 -9.71 0.63
CA ILE A 106 -13.57 -10.07 2.06
C ILE A 106 -12.13 -10.07 2.55
N ARG A 107 -11.86 -9.34 3.63
CA ARG A 107 -10.56 -9.26 4.28
C ARG A 107 -10.46 -10.24 5.45
N VAL A 108 -9.36 -10.97 5.51
CA VAL A 108 -9.12 -12.04 6.48
C VAL A 108 -7.64 -12.03 6.88
N ILE A 109 -7.31 -12.66 7.99
CA ILE A 109 -5.92 -12.93 8.36
C ILE A 109 -5.61 -14.41 8.04
N ALA A 110 -4.57 -14.64 7.26
CA ALA A 110 -4.01 -15.97 7.06
C ALA A 110 -2.85 -16.17 8.04
N ALA A 111 -2.90 -17.25 8.80
CA ALA A 111 -1.84 -17.71 9.68
C ALA A 111 -1.14 -18.93 9.08
N GLY A 112 0.17 -19.04 9.29
CA GLY A 112 0.89 -20.25 8.96
C GLY A 112 0.52 -21.39 9.91
N ASN A 113 0.63 -22.63 9.43
CA ASN A 113 0.42 -23.85 10.23
C ASN A 113 1.61 -24.83 10.08
N GLY A 114 2.79 -24.30 9.75
CA GLY A 114 4.01 -25.04 9.37
C GLY A 114 4.11 -25.26 7.86
N CYS A 115 5.32 -25.26 7.30
CA CYS A 115 5.54 -25.39 5.85
C CYS A 115 5.24 -26.78 5.25
N THR A 116 4.78 -27.73 6.06
CA THR A 116 4.26 -29.03 5.59
C THR A 116 2.74 -28.97 5.32
N ASP A 117 2.05 -28.00 5.92
CA ASP A 117 0.60 -27.86 5.86
C ASP A 117 0.16 -26.64 5.03
N ASP A 118 -1.14 -26.54 4.78
CA ASP A 118 -1.76 -25.36 4.16
C ASP A 118 -1.86 -24.21 5.18
N LEU A 119 -2.00 -22.97 4.69
CA LEU A 119 -2.26 -21.81 5.53
C LEU A 119 -3.68 -21.88 6.10
N GLN A 120 -3.85 -21.46 7.34
CA GLN A 120 -5.15 -21.42 7.98
C GLN A 120 -5.68 -19.99 8.02
N LEU A 121 -6.94 -19.80 7.63
CA LEU A 121 -7.64 -18.52 7.79
C LEU A 121 -8.35 -18.54 9.14
N GLU A 122 -8.06 -17.55 9.96
CA GLU A 122 -8.50 -17.54 11.36
C GLU A 122 -9.92 -16.98 11.55
N HIS A 123 -10.68 -17.65 12.42
CA HIS A 123 -11.85 -17.14 13.13
C HIS A 123 -12.91 -16.43 12.28
N LEU A 124 -13.34 -17.08 11.20
CA LEU A 124 -14.39 -16.54 10.33
C LEU A 124 -15.80 -16.96 10.77
N PRO A 125 -16.77 -16.01 10.76
CA PRO A 125 -18.19 -16.34 10.93
C PRO A 125 -18.67 -17.38 9.91
N ALA A 126 -19.61 -18.22 10.32
CA ALA A 126 -20.16 -19.30 9.49
C ALA A 126 -20.81 -18.82 8.17
N ASN A 127 -21.25 -17.56 8.11
CA ASN A 127 -21.89 -16.95 6.93
C ASN A 127 -20.90 -16.25 5.98
N THR A 128 -19.59 -16.41 6.18
CA THR A 128 -18.58 -15.81 5.30
C THR A 128 -18.60 -16.51 3.94
N ASP A 129 -18.87 -15.78 2.85
CA ASP A 129 -18.92 -16.31 1.49
C ASP A 129 -17.50 -16.57 0.93
N ILE A 130 -16.82 -17.60 1.44
CA ILE A 130 -15.53 -18.08 0.91
C ILE A 130 -15.70 -19.50 0.40
N ARG A 131 -15.16 -19.75 -0.79
CA ARG A 131 -15.34 -21.00 -1.52
C ARG A 131 -13.99 -21.61 -1.87
N VAL A 132 -13.96 -22.95 -1.98
CA VAL A 132 -12.80 -23.66 -2.51
C VAL A 132 -12.50 -23.16 -3.92
N GLY A 133 -11.22 -22.86 -4.18
CA GLY A 133 -10.77 -22.25 -5.44
C GLY A 133 -10.71 -20.72 -5.43
N ASP A 134 -11.21 -20.05 -4.40
CA ASP A 134 -11.05 -18.59 -4.29
C ASP A 134 -9.56 -18.23 -4.17
N VAL A 135 -9.15 -17.18 -4.90
CA VAL A 135 -7.77 -16.66 -4.91
C VAL A 135 -7.62 -15.63 -3.80
N LEU A 136 -6.56 -15.77 -3.03
CA LEU A 136 -6.22 -14.90 -1.91
C LEU A 136 -5.04 -14.01 -2.30
N VAL A 137 -5.20 -12.71 -2.10
CA VAL A 137 -4.17 -11.69 -2.35
C VAL A 137 -3.88 -10.90 -1.09
N THR A 138 -2.75 -10.22 -1.01
CA THR A 138 -2.45 -9.30 0.10
C THR A 138 -3.43 -8.13 0.12
N SER A 139 -3.92 -7.75 1.30
CA SER A 139 -4.94 -6.70 1.46
C SER A 139 -4.37 -5.28 1.54
N GLY A 140 -3.06 -5.11 1.69
CA GLY A 140 -2.47 -3.79 1.98
C GLY A 140 -2.66 -3.33 3.43
N LEU A 141 -3.46 -4.04 4.23
CA LEU A 141 -3.78 -3.63 5.60
C LEU A 141 -2.53 -3.68 6.49
N GLY A 142 -2.32 -2.62 7.26
CA GLY A 142 -1.15 -2.45 8.12
C GLY A 142 0.11 -1.93 7.42
N GLY A 143 0.06 -1.67 6.11
CA GLY A 143 1.15 -1.01 5.35
C GLY A 143 2.44 -1.83 5.22
N ARG A 144 2.46 -3.08 5.69
CA ARG A 144 3.65 -3.94 5.61
C ARG A 144 3.77 -4.56 4.23
N PHE A 145 2.75 -5.29 3.80
CA PHE A 145 2.68 -5.89 2.46
C PHE A 145 1.85 -4.99 1.55
N PRO A 146 2.33 -4.63 0.34
CA PRO A 146 1.51 -3.90 -0.59
C PRO A 146 0.31 -4.75 -1.02
N GLU A 147 -0.79 -4.11 -1.43
CA GLU A 147 -2.02 -4.79 -1.83
C GLU A 147 -1.93 -5.46 -3.21
N GLY A 148 -2.49 -6.67 -3.33
CA GLY A 148 -2.70 -7.36 -4.61
C GLY A 148 -1.66 -8.42 -4.99
N TYR A 149 -0.77 -8.81 -4.08
CA TYR A 149 0.17 -9.92 -4.32
C TYR A 149 -0.46 -11.28 -4.03
N PRO A 150 -0.36 -12.28 -4.91
CA PRO A 150 -0.91 -13.62 -4.67
C PRO A 150 -0.32 -14.27 -3.43
N VAL A 151 -1.18 -14.83 -2.58
CA VAL A 151 -0.77 -15.55 -1.36
C VAL A 151 -1.06 -17.04 -1.51
N GLY A 152 -2.29 -17.39 -1.88
CA GLY A 152 -2.73 -18.77 -1.94
C GLY A 152 -4.10 -18.94 -2.59
N VAL A 153 -4.52 -20.21 -2.69
CA VAL A 153 -5.84 -20.59 -3.18
C VAL A 153 -6.52 -21.44 -2.12
N VAL A 154 -7.79 -21.14 -1.83
CA VAL A 154 -8.57 -21.88 -0.83
C VAL A 154 -8.67 -23.34 -1.24
N SER A 155 -8.15 -24.24 -0.39
CA SER A 155 -8.10 -25.69 -0.62
C SER A 155 -9.25 -26.42 0.08
N SER A 156 -9.71 -25.91 1.23
CA SER A 156 -10.78 -26.53 2.00
C SER A 156 -11.56 -25.50 2.82
N VAL A 157 -12.87 -25.73 2.96
CA VAL A 157 -13.78 -24.96 3.81
C VAL A 157 -14.55 -25.96 4.66
N LYS A 158 -14.33 -25.96 5.97
CA LYS A 158 -14.99 -26.88 6.91
C LYS A 158 -15.69 -26.10 8.00
N LEU A 159 -16.99 -26.31 8.15
CA LEU A 159 -17.75 -25.73 9.25
C LEU A 159 -17.54 -26.57 10.51
N ASP A 160 -17.05 -25.94 11.58
CA ASP A 160 -17.02 -26.54 12.90
C ASP A 160 -18.39 -26.33 13.56
N THR A 161 -19.22 -27.38 13.55
CA THR A 161 -20.57 -27.36 14.13
C THR A 161 -20.57 -27.27 15.66
N GLN A 162 -19.44 -27.56 16.32
CA GLN A 162 -19.31 -27.49 17.77
C GLN A 162 -18.95 -26.08 18.24
N ARG A 163 -18.18 -25.34 17.44
CA ARG A 163 -17.64 -24.03 17.83
C ARG A 163 -18.16 -22.85 17.01
N ALA A 164 -19.12 -23.11 16.10
CA ALA A 164 -19.82 -22.11 15.29
C ALA A 164 -18.91 -21.20 14.44
N TYR A 165 -17.71 -21.68 14.08
CA TYR A 165 -16.80 -21.00 13.16
C TYR A 165 -16.43 -21.92 11.99
N THR A 166 -15.95 -21.32 10.91
CA THR A 166 -15.46 -22.05 9.74
C THR A 166 -13.94 -22.12 9.77
N VAL A 167 -13.38 -23.33 9.67
CA VAL A 167 -11.95 -23.56 9.42
C VAL A 167 -11.73 -23.57 7.92
N ILE A 168 -10.95 -22.60 7.44
CA ILE A 168 -10.62 -22.49 6.01
C ILE A 168 -9.13 -22.71 5.86
N GLN A 169 -8.77 -23.58 4.93
CA GLN A 169 -7.39 -23.89 4.57
C GLN A 169 -7.10 -23.35 3.18
N ALA A 170 -5.90 -22.83 2.98
CA ALA A 170 -5.45 -22.25 1.74
C ALA A 170 -4.04 -22.68 1.38
N ARG A 171 -3.88 -23.21 0.18
CA ARG A 171 -2.58 -23.64 -0.32
C ARG A 171 -1.76 -22.43 -0.78
N PRO A 172 -0.53 -22.23 -0.29
CA PRO A 172 0.36 -21.19 -0.77
C PRO A 172 0.59 -21.29 -2.29
N THR A 173 0.60 -20.16 -2.99
CA THR A 173 0.96 -20.12 -4.42
C THR A 173 2.48 -20.13 -4.61
N ALA A 174 3.22 -19.56 -3.66
CA ALA A 174 4.68 -19.61 -3.63
C ALA A 174 5.18 -21.02 -3.28
N GLY A 175 6.23 -21.47 -3.98
CA GLY A 175 6.88 -22.76 -3.69
C GLY A 175 7.85 -22.66 -2.50
N LEU A 176 7.32 -22.64 -1.28
CA LEU A 176 8.06 -22.31 -0.05
C LEU A 176 9.17 -23.33 0.28
N GLN A 177 9.09 -24.56 -0.22
CA GLN A 177 10.08 -25.62 0.03
C GLN A 177 11.30 -25.56 -0.90
N ARG A 178 11.22 -24.83 -2.02
CA ARG A 178 12.30 -24.75 -3.03
C ARG A 178 12.51 -23.31 -3.49
N LEU A 179 12.95 -22.49 -2.55
CA LEU A 179 13.25 -21.08 -2.79
C LEU A 179 14.69 -20.92 -3.28
N ARG A 180 14.89 -20.15 -4.36
CA ARG A 180 16.22 -19.83 -4.89
C ARG A 180 16.41 -18.34 -5.08
N TYR A 181 15.54 -17.72 -5.87
CA TYR A 181 15.54 -16.29 -6.12
C TYR A 181 14.26 -15.68 -5.57
N LEU A 182 14.42 -14.56 -4.86
CA LEU A 182 13.34 -13.82 -4.23
C LEU A 182 13.46 -12.34 -4.61
N LEU A 183 12.38 -11.61 -4.41
CA LEU A 183 12.31 -10.17 -4.60
C LEU A 183 11.98 -9.51 -3.27
N LEU A 184 12.84 -8.58 -2.87
CA LEU A 184 12.61 -7.65 -1.78
C LEU A 184 11.79 -6.48 -2.32
N LEU A 185 10.69 -6.14 -1.65
CA LEU A 185 9.83 -5.01 -2.03
C LEU A 185 10.09 -3.82 -1.12
N TRP A 186 10.19 -2.63 -1.70
CA TRP A 186 10.16 -1.38 -0.97
C TRP A 186 8.75 -0.80 -1.08
N GLY A 187 8.09 -0.65 0.06
CA GLY A 187 6.76 -0.03 0.13
C GLY A 187 6.85 1.43 -0.31
N ALA A 188 5.84 1.90 -1.06
CA ALA A 188 5.71 3.29 -1.50
C ALA A 188 5.79 4.29 -0.34
N ASP A 189 5.34 3.89 0.85
CA ASP A 189 5.28 4.73 2.04
C ASP A 189 6.65 4.92 2.72
N ARG A 190 7.56 3.94 2.58
CA ARG A 190 8.90 3.98 3.21
C ARG A 190 9.96 4.49 2.26
N ASN A 191 9.80 4.19 0.99
CA ASN A 191 10.70 4.59 -0.07
C ASN A 191 10.18 5.83 -0.78
N GLY A 192 9.48 6.70 -0.04
CA GLY A 192 9.18 8.03 -0.52
C GLY A 192 10.41 8.56 -1.22
N ALA A 193 10.29 8.79 -2.52
CA ALA A 193 10.60 10.14 -2.96
C ALA A 193 10.00 11.02 -1.88
N ASN A 194 10.88 11.52 -1.00
CA ASN A 194 10.56 12.31 0.18
C ASN A 194 9.29 13.10 -0.16
N PRO A 195 8.13 12.92 0.53
CA PRO A 195 6.91 13.61 0.12
C PRO A 195 7.34 15.04 -0.10
N MET A 196 7.24 15.48 -1.37
CA MET A 196 7.83 16.74 -1.79
C MET A 196 7.50 17.73 -0.70
N THR A 197 8.51 18.38 -0.13
CA THR A 197 8.22 19.35 0.93
C THR A 197 7.17 20.32 0.38
N PRO A 198 6.31 20.92 1.20
CA PRO A 198 5.36 21.90 0.68
C PRO A 198 6.05 22.90 -0.27
N GLU A 199 7.30 23.29 0.00
CA GLU A 199 8.14 24.10 -0.87
C GLU A 199 8.44 23.45 -2.24
N ASP A 200 8.80 22.16 -2.28
CA ASP A 200 9.04 21.41 -3.52
C ASP A 200 7.74 21.24 -4.33
N VAL A 201 6.60 21.01 -3.67
CA VAL A 201 5.28 20.92 -4.34
C VAL A 201 4.93 22.26 -4.97
N HIS A 202 5.08 23.37 -4.24
CA HIS A 202 4.84 24.71 -4.76
C HIS A 202 5.79 25.03 -5.92
N ARG A 203 7.06 24.65 -5.82
CA ARG A 203 8.04 24.86 -6.88
C ARG A 203 7.71 24.08 -8.15
N VAL A 204 7.42 22.79 -8.04
CA VAL A 204 7.04 21.94 -9.19
C VAL A 204 5.71 22.40 -9.80
N ALA A 205 4.74 22.79 -8.97
CA ALA A 205 3.47 23.35 -9.44
C ALA A 205 3.67 24.66 -10.18
N ASN A 206 4.52 25.56 -9.67
CA ASN A 206 4.78 26.86 -10.27
C ASN A 206 5.63 26.75 -11.55
N GLU A 207 6.60 25.83 -11.61
CA GLU A 207 7.36 25.52 -12.83
C GLU A 207 6.44 24.96 -13.94
N ARG A 208 5.50 24.08 -13.59
CA ARG A 208 4.51 23.55 -14.54
C ARG A 208 3.52 24.62 -14.99
N LEU A 209 3.10 25.50 -14.07
CA LEU A 209 2.22 26.62 -14.40
C LEU A 209 2.90 27.58 -15.38
N MET A 210 4.17 27.93 -15.15
CA MET A 210 4.95 28.81 -16.05
C MET A 210 5.22 28.17 -17.42
N GLN A 211 5.36 26.85 -17.51
CA GLN A 211 5.47 26.14 -18.79
C GLN A 211 4.15 26.13 -19.59
N MET A 212 3.00 26.23 -18.92
CA MET A 212 1.68 26.29 -19.56
C MET A 212 1.23 27.72 -19.92
N MET A 213 1.86 28.76 -19.34
CA MET A 213 1.50 30.16 -19.57
C MET A 213 1.64 30.71 -21.00
N PRO A 214 2.47 30.20 -21.93
CA PRO A 214 2.47 30.76 -23.29
C PRO A 214 1.24 30.36 -24.12
N GLN A 215 0.32 29.53 -23.60
CA GLN A 215 -0.88 29.09 -24.32
C GLN A 215 -2.21 29.67 -23.81
N VAL A 216 -2.23 30.46 -22.74
CA VAL A 216 -3.48 30.96 -22.13
C VAL A 216 -3.65 32.48 -22.19
N LEU A 217 -2.62 33.22 -22.62
CA LEU A 217 -2.74 34.66 -22.88
C LEU A 217 -2.96 34.89 -24.38
N PRO A 218 -4.11 35.44 -24.81
CA PRO A 218 -4.25 35.91 -26.18
C PRO A 218 -3.24 37.05 -26.42
N SER A 219 -2.73 37.12 -27.65
CA SER A 219 -1.79 38.15 -28.09
C SER A 219 -2.29 39.56 -27.73
N PRO A 220 -1.40 40.49 -27.34
CA PRO A 220 -1.77 41.85 -26.91
C PRO A 220 -2.53 42.66 -27.96
N ASP A 221 -2.53 42.23 -29.23
CA ASP A 221 -3.24 42.87 -30.34
C ASP A 221 -4.77 42.63 -30.33
N ALA A 222 -5.30 41.76 -29.46
CA ALA A 222 -6.74 41.50 -29.35
C ALA A 222 -7.46 42.35 -28.28
N MET A 223 -6.73 43.21 -27.54
CA MET A 223 -7.32 44.08 -26.52
C MET A 223 -7.68 45.43 -27.17
N GLY A 224 -8.95 45.60 -27.52
CA GLY A 224 -9.49 46.91 -27.95
C GLY A 224 -9.25 48.01 -26.89
N PRO A 225 -9.37 49.29 -27.28
CA PRO A 225 -8.96 50.40 -26.42
C PRO A 225 -9.65 50.35 -25.05
N PRO A 226 -8.92 50.61 -23.95
CA PRO A 226 -9.45 50.50 -22.60
C PRO A 226 -10.61 51.47 -22.39
N ALA A 227 -11.65 50.99 -21.72
CA ALA A 227 -12.82 51.79 -21.37
C ALA A 227 -12.43 52.96 -20.43
N PRO A 228 -13.12 54.12 -20.50
CA PRO A 228 -12.82 55.25 -19.63
C PRO A 228 -13.14 54.91 -18.17
N MET A 229 -12.24 55.30 -17.26
CA MET A 229 -12.41 55.17 -15.81
C MET A 229 -13.59 56.03 -15.30
N PRO A 230 -14.41 55.55 -14.36
CA PRO A 230 -15.40 56.39 -13.69
C PRO A 230 -14.76 57.18 -12.53
N ASP A 231 -15.23 58.43 -12.36
CA ASP A 231 -14.77 59.37 -11.33
C ASP A 231 -15.03 58.89 -9.89
N PRO A 232 -14.20 59.32 -8.90
CA PRO A 232 -14.30 58.85 -7.52
C PRO A 232 -15.49 59.50 -6.78
N ALA A 233 -16.47 58.68 -6.40
CA ALA A 233 -17.55 59.08 -5.50
C ALA A 233 -17.10 58.99 -4.04
N THR A 234 -16.97 60.16 -3.42
CA THR A 234 -16.86 60.43 -1.98
C THR A 234 -18.05 59.85 -1.21
N GLY A 235 -17.81 59.13 -0.10
CA GLY A 235 -18.88 58.75 0.82
C GLY A 235 -18.51 57.70 1.86
N ILE A 236 -18.18 58.16 3.06
CA ILE A 236 -17.84 57.37 4.26
C ILE A 236 -19.12 56.86 4.95
N SER A 237 -19.14 55.63 5.45
CA SER A 237 -19.74 55.32 6.77
C SER A 237 -19.25 53.98 7.35
N PRO A 238 -19.08 53.85 8.69
CA PRO A 238 -18.32 52.77 9.33
C PRO A 238 -19.16 51.60 9.86
N ALA A 239 -18.48 50.49 10.15
CA ALA A 239 -18.97 49.20 10.61
C ALA A 239 -19.51 49.19 12.06
N PRO A 240 -20.43 48.26 12.44
CA PRO A 240 -20.77 47.99 13.83
C PRO A 240 -19.90 46.88 14.46
N ALA A 241 -19.64 47.06 15.75
CA ALA A 241 -18.73 46.30 16.60
C ALA A 241 -19.24 44.91 17.05
N ALA A 242 -18.30 43.99 17.30
CA ALA A 242 -18.51 42.65 17.82
C ALA A 242 -18.63 42.63 19.36
N PRO A 243 -19.40 41.69 19.98
CA PRO A 243 -19.47 41.54 21.44
C PRO A 243 -18.28 40.76 22.02
N GLN A 244 -17.79 41.25 23.18
CA GLN A 244 -16.70 40.68 23.98
C GLN A 244 -17.18 39.51 24.87
N GLN A 245 -16.39 38.44 24.97
CA GLN A 245 -16.52 37.36 25.95
C GLN A 245 -15.87 37.73 27.30
N PRO A 246 -16.41 37.33 28.46
CA PRO A 246 -15.79 37.59 29.76
C PRO A 246 -14.73 36.54 30.13
N ALA A 247 -13.67 37.04 30.76
CA ALA A 247 -12.51 36.30 31.28
C ALA A 247 -12.81 35.51 32.56
N ALA A 248 -12.26 34.30 32.65
CA ALA A 248 -12.27 33.46 33.84
C ALA A 248 -11.17 33.87 34.83
N THR A 249 -11.57 34.12 36.07
CA THR A 249 -10.75 34.51 37.21
C THR A 249 -10.00 33.31 37.81
N ARG A 250 -8.68 33.45 37.95
CA ARG A 250 -7.83 32.63 38.83
C ARG A 250 -8.03 33.08 40.28
N ALA A 251 -8.20 32.14 41.20
CA ALA A 251 -8.09 32.36 42.64
C ALA A 251 -7.03 31.41 43.23
N THR A 252 -6.16 31.99 44.06
CA THR A 252 -5.07 31.38 44.82
C THR A 252 -5.38 31.52 46.31
N GLY A 253 -4.95 30.54 47.11
CA GLY A 253 -4.96 30.53 48.59
C GLY A 253 -5.84 29.39 49.14
N GLY A 254 -5.42 28.51 50.04
CA GLY A 254 -4.34 28.55 51.01
C GLY A 254 -4.92 28.31 52.40
N GLN A 255 -4.94 27.04 52.84
CA GLN A 255 -4.83 26.56 54.22
C GLN A 255 -4.72 25.03 54.20
#